data_AF-A0A9C8ZWP3-F1
#
_entry.id   AF-A0A9C8ZWP3-F1
#
_cell.length_a   1.000
_cell.length_b   1.000
_cell.length_c   1.000
_cell.angle_alpha   90.00
_cell.angle_beta   90.00
_cell.angle_gamma   90.00
#
_symmetry.space_group_name_H-M   'P 1'
#
loop_
_entity.id
_entity.type
_entity.pdbx_description
1 polymer ?
#
loop_
_entity_poly.entity_id
_entity_poly.type
_entity_poly.pdbx_seq_one_letter_code
_entity_poly.pdbx_strand_id
1 'polypeptide(L)'
;MQALFPLLLLTYPLVLYFSIYSGHIERVVIYLALLLIFPFLSAVLRWTRPGPWHIVAAALAIILVISAEGNEQYIVKLVPLSVNGVLLWFFASTLVSGRTPLVTRFASLMRDDMPLAVLVYTRRATIAWTIYFLVMLIVSILLAFYAPIETWSFFSNILSYVLLLLMFLAEFTVRRMLLHEHMDYTFAEFIKRLRNVDFSSVFRQ
;
A
#
# COMPACT_ATOMS: atom_id res chain seq x y z
N MET A 1 6.54 -21.88 4.24
CA MET A 1 6.37 -20.88 3.15
C MET A 1 5.56 -19.66 3.56
N GLN A 2 4.49 -19.78 4.37
CA GLN A 2 3.66 -18.63 4.80
C GLN A 2 4.39 -17.57 5.64
N ALA A 3 5.44 -17.94 6.40
CA ALA A 3 6.23 -17.00 7.20
C ALA A 3 7.35 -16.29 6.40
N LEU A 4 7.77 -16.84 5.26
CA LEU A 4 8.93 -16.34 4.51
C LEU A 4 8.60 -15.02 3.78
N PHE A 5 7.43 -14.94 3.17
CA PHE A 5 6.98 -13.75 2.45
C PHE A 5 6.82 -12.49 3.33
N PRO A 6 6.15 -12.53 4.50
CA PRO A 6 6.09 -11.36 5.38
C PRO A 6 7.46 -11.00 5.97
N LEU A 7 8.34 -11.98 6.22
CA LEU A 7 9.72 -11.72 6.63
C LEU A 7 10.51 -10.99 5.54
N LEU A 8 10.31 -11.37 4.27
CA LEU A 8 10.93 -10.70 3.13
C LEU A 8 10.43 -9.25 2.97
N LEU A 9 9.12 -9.02 3.14
CA LEU A 9 8.54 -7.67 3.12
C LEU A 9 9.11 -6.77 4.23
N LEU A 10 9.26 -7.30 5.44
CA LEU A 10 9.80 -6.56 6.59
C LEU A 10 11.29 -6.23 6.45
N THR A 11 12.04 -7.02 5.69
CA THR A 11 13.49 -6.81 5.52
C THR A 11 13.83 -5.92 4.32
N TYR A 12 12.86 -5.59 3.45
CA TYR A 12 13.05 -4.70 2.30
C TYR A 12 13.69 -3.33 2.64
N PRO A 13 13.23 -2.56 3.65
CA PRO A 13 13.85 -1.26 3.97
C PRO A 13 15.31 -1.39 4.43
N LEU A 14 15.63 -2.48 5.15
CA LEU A 14 17.01 -2.77 5.59
C LEU A 14 17.90 -3.12 4.40
N VAL A 15 17.45 -4.03 3.53
CA VAL A 15 18.19 -4.44 2.33
C VAL A 15 18.45 -3.23 1.42
N LEU A 16 17.47 -2.34 1.25
CA LEU A 16 17.61 -1.15 0.44
C LEU A 16 18.57 -0.13 1.06
N TYR A 17 18.47 0.13 2.37
CA TYR A 17 19.40 1.00 3.09
C TYR A 17 20.85 0.51 2.99
N PHE A 18 21.09 -0.77 3.28
CA PHE A 18 22.44 -1.35 3.18
C PHE A 18 22.96 -1.39 1.75
N SER A 19 22.10 -1.65 0.76
CA SER A 19 22.50 -1.73 -0.66
C SER A 19 22.88 -0.36 -1.23
N ILE A 20 22.17 0.71 -0.84
CA ILE A 20 22.55 2.08 -1.23
C ILE A 20 23.89 2.44 -0.59
N TYR A 21 24.09 2.15 0.70
CA TYR A 21 25.34 2.47 1.38
C TYR A 21 26.54 1.65 0.88
N SER A 22 26.31 0.39 0.47
CA SER A 22 27.35 -0.46 -0.10
C SER A 22 27.57 -0.26 -1.60
N GLY A 23 26.82 0.64 -2.25
CA GLY A 23 26.90 0.87 -3.71
C GLY A 23 26.40 -0.29 -4.58
N HIS A 24 25.64 -1.23 -4.01
CA HIS A 24 25.21 -2.47 -4.64
C HIS A 24 23.69 -2.52 -4.85
N ILE A 25 23.15 -1.55 -5.59
CA ILE A 25 21.70 -1.37 -5.82
C ILE A 25 21.08 -2.58 -6.54
N GLU A 26 21.87 -3.33 -7.31
CA GLU A 26 21.49 -4.59 -7.96
C GLU A 26 20.93 -5.63 -6.98
N ARG A 27 21.41 -5.63 -5.72
CA ARG A 27 20.92 -6.57 -4.68
C ARG A 27 19.45 -6.31 -4.34
N VAL A 28 19.02 -5.05 -4.37
CA VAL A 28 17.61 -4.66 -4.13
C VAL A 28 16.73 -5.14 -5.27
N VAL A 29 17.22 -5.06 -6.51
CA VAL A 29 16.47 -5.50 -7.69
C VAL A 29 16.27 -7.02 -7.67
N ILE A 30 17.33 -7.78 -7.36
CA ILE A 30 17.23 -9.23 -7.17
C ILE A 30 16.21 -9.55 -6.06
N TYR A 31 16.25 -8.80 -4.96
CA TYR A 31 15.33 -8.96 -3.85
C TYR A 31 13.86 -8.70 -4.23
N LEU A 32 13.59 -7.65 -5.00
CA LEU A 32 12.27 -7.34 -5.56
C LEU A 32 11.78 -8.43 -6.51
N ALA A 33 12.64 -8.93 -7.39
CA ALA A 33 12.30 -10.04 -8.28
C ALA A 33 11.94 -11.31 -7.50
N LEU A 34 12.69 -11.64 -6.43
CA LEU A 34 12.38 -12.77 -5.55
C LEU A 34 11.03 -12.60 -4.83
N LEU A 35 10.73 -11.39 -4.33
CA LEU A 35 9.45 -11.05 -3.72
C LEU A 35 8.26 -11.26 -4.69
N LEU A 36 8.44 -10.98 -5.99
CA LEU A 36 7.41 -11.18 -7.01
C LEU A 36 7.27 -12.65 -7.45
N ILE A 37 8.37 -13.38 -7.54
CA ILE A 37 8.40 -14.78 -8.00
C ILE A 37 7.91 -15.74 -6.91
N PHE A 38 8.22 -15.49 -5.63
CA PHE A 38 7.97 -16.45 -4.55
C PHE A 38 6.47 -16.78 -4.34
N PRO A 39 5.54 -15.81 -4.29
CA PRO A 39 4.09 -16.09 -4.20
C PRO A 39 3.59 -16.80 -5.46
N PHE A 40 4.12 -16.44 -6.62
CA PHE A 40 3.74 -17.02 -7.91
C PHE A 40 4.14 -18.49 -8.02
N LEU A 41 5.39 -18.83 -7.70
CA LEU A 41 5.88 -20.21 -7.69
C LEU A 41 5.09 -21.06 -6.70
N SER A 42 4.74 -20.48 -5.54
CA SER A 42 3.92 -21.18 -4.54
C SER A 42 2.48 -21.43 -5.00
N ALA A 43 1.88 -20.53 -5.80
CA ALA A 43 0.52 -20.68 -6.34
C ALA A 43 0.47 -21.69 -7.50
N VAL A 44 1.50 -21.71 -8.35
CA VAL A 44 1.65 -22.68 -9.45
C VAL A 44 1.88 -24.10 -8.89
N LEU A 45 2.80 -24.27 -7.92
CA LEU A 45 3.05 -25.57 -7.29
C LEU A 45 1.82 -26.11 -6.52
N ARG A 46 0.96 -25.23 -6.01
CA ARG A 46 -0.25 -25.60 -5.24
C ARG A 46 -1.48 -25.83 -6.13
N TRP A 47 -1.34 -25.72 -7.45
CA TRP A 47 -2.42 -25.86 -8.44
C TRP A 47 -3.69 -25.06 -8.09
N THR A 48 -3.52 -23.92 -7.44
CA THR A 48 -4.62 -22.99 -7.15
C THR A 48 -4.95 -22.16 -8.39
N ARG A 49 -6.17 -21.61 -8.47
CA ARG A 49 -6.64 -20.83 -9.62
C ARG A 49 -5.57 -19.83 -10.10
N PRO A 50 -5.37 -19.69 -11.43
CA PRO A 50 -4.35 -18.79 -11.96
C PRO A 50 -4.67 -17.37 -11.48
N GLY A 51 -3.81 -16.85 -10.61
CA GLY A 51 -3.85 -15.46 -10.19
C GLY A 51 -3.53 -14.53 -11.36
N PRO A 52 -3.37 -13.22 -11.12
CA PRO A 52 -3.08 -12.24 -12.17
C PRO A 52 -1.63 -12.36 -12.68
N TRP A 53 -1.30 -13.48 -13.32
CA TRP A 53 0.04 -13.84 -13.79
C TRP A 53 0.60 -12.84 -14.79
N HIS A 54 -0.27 -12.23 -15.60
CA HIS A 54 0.09 -11.19 -16.56
C HIS A 54 0.64 -9.94 -15.87
N ILE A 55 0.15 -9.59 -14.67
CA ILE A 55 0.66 -8.45 -13.88
C ILE A 55 2.07 -8.77 -13.36
N VAL A 56 2.27 -9.98 -12.84
CA VAL A 56 3.58 -10.43 -12.33
C VAL A 56 4.59 -10.53 -13.48
N ALA A 57 4.19 -11.10 -14.62
CA ALA A 57 5.02 -11.20 -15.81
C ALA A 57 5.40 -9.84 -16.37
N ALA A 58 4.44 -8.90 -16.45
CA ALA A 58 4.72 -7.52 -16.86
C ALA A 58 5.69 -6.81 -15.90
N ALA A 59 5.50 -6.97 -14.58
CA ALA A 59 6.40 -6.39 -13.58
C ALA A 59 7.83 -6.95 -13.70
N LEU A 60 7.98 -8.26 -13.89
CA LEU A 60 9.28 -8.90 -14.11
C LEU A 60 9.91 -8.48 -15.43
N ALA A 61 9.13 -8.34 -16.51
CA ALA A 61 9.63 -7.86 -17.79
C ALA A 61 10.16 -6.41 -17.68
N ILE A 62 9.45 -5.53 -16.98
CA ILE A 62 9.90 -4.16 -16.71
C ILE A 62 11.22 -4.16 -15.93
N ILE A 63 11.32 -5.00 -14.89
CA ILE A 63 12.56 -5.16 -14.11
C ILE A 63 13.72 -5.60 -15.01
N LEU A 64 13.51 -6.61 -15.85
CA LEU A 64 14.55 -7.15 -16.73
C LEU A 64 15.01 -6.14 -17.79
N VAL A 65 14.06 -5.44 -18.43
CA VAL A 65 14.37 -4.42 -19.45
C VAL A 65 15.20 -3.28 -18.85
N ILE A 66 14.77 -2.73 -17.70
CA ILE A 66 15.49 -1.62 -17.07
C ILE A 66 16.85 -2.08 -16.53
N SER A 67 16.95 -3.31 -16.01
CA SER A 67 18.23 -3.85 -15.52
C SER A 67 19.22 -4.12 -16.65
N ALA A 68 18.73 -4.50 -17.85
CA ALA A 68 19.59 -4.72 -19.01
C ALA A 68 20.32 -3.44 -19.46
N GLU A 69 19.79 -2.27 -19.13
CA GLU A 69 20.39 -0.96 -19.43
C GLU A 69 21.28 -0.42 -18.30
N GLY A 70 21.49 -1.16 -17.19
CA GLY A 70 22.25 -0.70 -16.03
C GLY A 70 21.57 0.43 -15.26
N ASN A 71 20.23 0.46 -15.31
CA ASN A 71 19.38 1.54 -14.83
C ASN A 71 18.63 1.14 -13.53
N GLU A 72 19.24 0.32 -12.68
CA GLU A 72 18.62 -0.31 -11.49
C GLU A 72 18.02 0.70 -10.52
N GLN A 73 18.59 1.91 -10.45
CA GLN A 73 18.08 3.00 -9.61
C GLN A 73 16.64 3.37 -9.95
N TYR A 74 16.25 3.31 -11.22
CA TYR A 74 14.88 3.63 -11.64
C TYR A 74 13.89 2.57 -11.18
N ILE A 75 14.28 1.30 -11.17
CA ILE A 75 13.45 0.19 -10.67
C ILE A 75 13.07 0.43 -9.22
N VAL A 76 14.06 0.80 -8.40
CA VAL A 76 13.87 1.04 -6.97
C VAL A 76 13.03 2.30 -6.74
N LYS A 77 13.22 3.35 -7.55
CA LYS A 77 12.40 4.57 -7.53
C LYS A 77 10.94 4.32 -7.91
N LEU A 78 10.65 3.39 -8.81
CA LEU A 78 9.29 3.08 -9.24
C LEU A 78 8.43 2.45 -8.14
N VAL A 79 9.01 1.77 -7.16
CA VAL A 79 8.26 1.08 -6.10
C VAL A 79 7.29 2.00 -5.35
N PRO A 80 7.72 3.12 -4.72
CA PRO A 80 6.79 4.03 -4.04
C PRO A 80 5.79 4.68 -5.01
N LEU A 81 6.15 4.92 -6.28
CA LEU A 81 5.21 5.43 -7.29
C LEU A 81 4.10 4.42 -7.56
N SER A 82 4.45 3.15 -7.75
CA SER A 82 3.50 2.07 -7.99
C SER A 82 2.58 1.87 -6.78
N VAL A 83 3.12 1.82 -5.56
CA VAL A 83 2.32 1.62 -4.34
C VAL A 83 1.34 2.78 -4.14
N ASN A 84 1.82 4.03 -4.18
CA ASN A 84 0.94 5.20 -4.02
C ASN A 84 -0.07 5.32 -5.17
N GLY A 85 0.33 5.03 -6.41
CA GLY A 85 -0.55 5.07 -7.57
C GLY A 85 -1.66 4.02 -7.53
N VAL A 86 -1.35 2.79 -7.14
CA VAL A 86 -2.35 1.73 -6.96
C VAL A 86 -3.32 2.06 -5.84
N LEU A 87 -2.82 2.54 -4.69
CA LEU A 87 -3.68 2.94 -3.56
C LEU A 87 -4.55 4.15 -3.92
N LEU A 88 -3.97 5.16 -4.57
CA LEU A 88 -4.72 6.30 -5.10
C LEU A 88 -5.86 5.83 -6.01
N TRP A 89 -5.56 4.94 -6.97
CA TRP A 89 -6.56 4.41 -7.89
C TRP A 89 -7.67 3.64 -7.16
N PHE A 90 -7.34 2.80 -6.18
CA PHE A 90 -8.34 2.10 -5.37
C PHE A 90 -9.26 3.07 -4.63
N PHE A 91 -8.71 4.04 -3.91
CA PHE A 91 -9.53 5.00 -3.19
C PHE A 91 -10.36 5.87 -4.14
N ALA A 92 -9.73 6.42 -5.20
CA ALA A 92 -10.40 7.28 -6.18
C ALA A 92 -11.51 6.53 -6.95
N SER A 93 -11.27 5.28 -7.37
CA SER A 93 -12.25 4.50 -8.14
C SER A 93 -13.51 4.16 -7.34
N THR A 94 -13.44 4.16 -6.00
CA THR A 94 -14.61 3.97 -5.13
C THR A 94 -15.40 5.26 -4.86
N LEU A 95 -14.88 6.43 -5.23
CA LEU A 95 -15.57 7.72 -5.07
C LEU A 95 -16.51 8.05 -6.25
N VAL A 96 -16.45 7.29 -7.34
CA VAL A 96 -17.31 7.43 -8.51
C VAL A 96 -18.79 7.23 -8.12
N SER A 97 -19.67 8.08 -8.66
CA SER A 97 -21.12 8.02 -8.40
C SER A 97 -21.67 6.61 -8.65
N GLY A 98 -22.45 6.10 -7.70
CA GLY A 98 -23.02 4.75 -7.75
C GLY A 98 -22.14 3.65 -7.14
N ARG A 99 -20.92 3.96 -6.69
CA ARG A 99 -20.07 3.04 -5.93
C ARG A 99 -20.03 3.38 -4.44
N THR A 100 -19.78 2.36 -3.64
CA THR A 100 -19.57 2.49 -2.19
C THR A 100 -18.11 2.90 -1.91
N PRO A 101 -17.87 4.03 -1.20
CA PRO A 101 -16.52 4.47 -0.86
C PRO A 101 -15.76 3.42 -0.06
N LEU A 102 -14.44 3.31 -0.28
CA LEU A 102 -13.65 2.23 0.31
C LEU A 102 -13.70 2.21 1.84
N VAL A 103 -13.63 3.38 2.49
CA VAL A 103 -13.73 3.46 3.97
C VAL A 103 -15.12 3.05 4.45
N THR A 104 -16.17 3.31 3.66
CA THR A 104 -17.53 2.85 3.96
C THR A 104 -17.62 1.34 3.95
N ARG A 105 -17.00 0.67 2.95
CA ARG A 105 -16.93 -0.79 2.87
C ARG A 105 -16.21 -1.40 4.08
N PHE A 106 -15.12 -0.77 4.52
CA PHE A 106 -14.42 -1.20 5.73
C PHE A 106 -15.28 -1.00 6.99
N ALA A 107 -15.99 0.12 7.09
CA ALA A 107 -16.87 0.38 8.22
C ALA A 107 -18.03 -0.65 8.27
N SER A 108 -18.66 -0.97 7.15
CA SER A 108 -19.76 -1.96 7.10
C SER A 108 -19.36 -3.39 7.49
N LEU A 109 -18.06 -3.69 7.55
CA LEU A 109 -17.55 -4.99 8.04
C LEU A 109 -17.35 -5.01 9.56
N MET A 110 -17.38 -3.84 10.21
CA MET A 110 -17.15 -3.68 11.64
C MET A 110 -18.42 -3.32 12.42
N ARG A 111 -19.48 -2.93 11.71
CA ARG A 111 -20.77 -2.51 12.23
C ARG A 111 -21.88 -2.86 11.25
N ASP A 112 -23.00 -3.32 11.78
CA ASP A 112 -24.18 -3.69 11.01
C ASP A 112 -25.04 -2.46 10.69
N ASP A 113 -25.04 -1.44 11.57
CA ASP A 113 -25.74 -0.19 11.36
C ASP A 113 -24.85 0.86 10.66
N MET A 114 -25.39 1.46 9.60
CA MET A 114 -24.70 2.50 8.82
C MET A 114 -25.59 3.74 8.72
N PRO A 115 -25.74 4.51 9.82
CA PRO A 115 -26.53 5.74 9.80
C PRO A 115 -25.94 6.78 8.84
N LEU A 116 -26.77 7.71 8.38
CA LEU A 116 -26.41 8.68 7.35
C LEU A 116 -25.15 9.50 7.71
N ALA A 117 -24.96 9.82 8.99
CA ALA A 117 -23.77 10.50 9.49
C ALA A 117 -22.48 9.71 9.24
N VAL A 118 -22.51 8.38 9.46
CA VAL A 118 -21.37 7.48 9.19
C VAL A 118 -21.10 7.37 7.70
N LEU A 119 -22.13 7.30 6.85
CA LEU A 119 -21.98 7.27 5.39
C LEU A 119 -21.31 8.55 4.87
N VAL A 120 -21.78 9.72 5.32
CA VAL A 120 -21.18 11.02 4.94
C VAL A 120 -19.74 11.12 5.44
N TYR A 121 -19.48 10.72 6.68
CA TYR A 121 -18.14 10.74 7.26
C TYR A 121 -17.18 9.83 6.50
N THR A 122 -17.54 8.57 6.28
CA THR A 122 -16.67 7.59 5.60
C THR A 122 -16.40 7.98 4.15
N ARG A 123 -17.35 8.64 3.46
CA ARG A 123 -17.09 9.23 2.14
C ARG A 123 -16.04 10.35 2.22
N ARG A 124 -16.14 11.26 3.18
CA ARG A 124 -15.14 12.33 3.40
C ARG A 124 -13.77 11.76 3.77
N ALA A 125 -13.73 10.72 4.60
CA ALA A 125 -12.50 10.02 4.93
C ALA A 125 -11.87 9.37 3.68
N THR A 126 -12.68 8.77 2.80
CA THR A 126 -12.19 8.21 1.52
C THR A 126 -11.57 9.30 0.65
N ILE A 127 -12.19 10.50 0.56
CA ILE A 127 -11.63 11.67 -0.15
C ILE A 127 -10.29 12.09 0.48
N ALA A 128 -10.20 12.17 1.81
CA ALA A 128 -8.96 12.56 2.49
C ALA A 128 -7.82 11.57 2.18
N TRP A 129 -8.11 10.27 2.16
CA TRP A 129 -7.15 9.23 1.74
C TRP A 129 -6.76 9.36 0.27
N THR A 130 -7.71 9.64 -0.63
CA THR A 130 -7.40 9.93 -2.04
C THR A 130 -6.44 11.10 -2.18
N ILE A 131 -6.70 12.22 -1.48
CA ILE A 131 -5.84 13.39 -1.50
C ILE A 131 -4.44 13.06 -0.95
N TYR A 132 -4.37 12.33 0.17
CA TYR A 132 -3.11 11.88 0.75
C TYR A 132 -2.26 11.09 -0.26
N PHE A 133 -2.83 10.06 -0.89
CA PHE A 133 -2.09 9.24 -1.87
C PHE A 133 -1.73 10.02 -3.13
N LEU A 134 -2.56 10.98 -3.55
CA LEU A 134 -2.25 11.88 -4.66
C LEU A 134 -1.03 12.75 -4.33
N VAL A 135 -1.00 13.37 -3.16
CA VAL A 135 0.14 14.17 -2.69
C VAL A 135 1.40 13.30 -2.60
N MET A 136 1.30 12.10 -2.01
CA MET A 136 2.45 11.18 -1.92
C MET A 136 2.96 10.75 -3.29
N LEU A 137 2.07 10.49 -4.25
CA LEU A 137 2.47 10.15 -5.61
C LEU A 137 3.20 11.32 -6.28
N ILE A 138 2.67 12.54 -6.19
CA ILE A 138 3.29 13.74 -6.75
C ILE A 138 4.66 13.98 -6.13
N VAL A 139 4.77 13.94 -4.80
CA VAL A 139 6.05 14.14 -4.09
C VAL A 139 7.05 13.05 -4.46
N SER A 140 6.61 11.79 -4.56
CA SER A 140 7.49 10.68 -4.97
C SER A 140 8.01 10.86 -6.39
N ILE A 141 7.17 11.33 -7.32
CA ILE A 141 7.58 11.67 -8.69
C ILE A 141 8.61 12.80 -8.66
N LEU A 142 8.33 13.89 -7.95
CA LEU A 142 9.26 15.03 -7.86
C LEU A 142 10.61 14.61 -7.28
N LEU A 143 10.64 13.82 -6.21
CA LEU A 143 11.88 13.32 -5.62
C LEU A 143 12.61 12.35 -6.54
N ALA A 144 11.89 11.53 -7.31
CA ALA A 144 12.51 10.60 -8.25
C ALA A 144 13.30 11.33 -9.35
N PHE A 145 12.79 12.47 -9.84
CA PHE A 145 13.40 13.25 -10.93
C PHE A 145 14.39 14.32 -10.46
N TYR A 146 14.12 14.99 -9.34
CA TYR A 146 14.85 16.20 -8.96
C TYR A 146 15.71 16.07 -7.69
N ALA A 147 15.52 15.02 -6.89
CA ALA A 147 16.25 14.88 -5.63
C ALA A 147 17.43 13.90 -5.71
N PRO A 148 18.50 14.12 -4.92
CA PRO A 148 19.55 13.13 -4.70
C PRO A 148 18.98 11.81 -4.17
N ILE A 149 19.67 10.71 -4.45
CA ILE A 149 19.23 9.35 -4.09
C ILE A 149 19.05 9.19 -2.57
N GLU A 150 19.86 9.88 -1.77
CA GLU A 150 19.81 9.87 -0.31
C GLU A 150 18.52 10.52 0.20
N THR A 151 18.13 11.66 -0.39
CA THR A 151 16.91 12.38 -0.03
C THR A 151 15.67 11.58 -0.43
N TRP A 152 15.67 11.02 -1.66
CA TRP A 152 14.62 10.12 -2.11
C TRP A 152 14.50 8.89 -1.20
N SER A 153 15.63 8.29 -0.79
CA SER A 153 15.67 7.11 0.06
C SER A 153 15.11 7.42 1.45
N PHE A 154 15.54 8.51 2.08
CA PHE A 154 15.00 8.95 3.38
C PHE A 154 13.49 9.17 3.32
N PHE A 155 13.01 9.85 2.28
CA PHE A 155 11.58 10.10 2.11
C PHE A 155 10.79 8.80 1.91
N SER A 156 11.23 7.94 1.00
CA SER A 156 10.49 6.73 0.62
C SER A 156 10.49 5.68 1.74
N ASN A 157 11.58 5.57 2.49
CA ASN A 157 11.78 4.49 3.45
C ASN A 157 11.54 4.86 4.91
N ILE A 158 11.47 6.15 5.25
CA ILE A 158 11.25 6.60 6.63
C ILE A 158 10.07 7.55 6.67
N LEU A 159 10.19 8.70 6.00
CA LEU A 159 9.20 9.76 6.14
C LEU A 159 7.81 9.34 5.64
N SER A 160 7.74 8.59 4.54
CA SER A 160 6.49 8.05 4.00
C SER A 160 5.74 7.17 5.01
N TYR A 161 6.44 6.34 5.78
CA TYR A 161 5.81 5.50 6.81
C TYR A 161 5.37 6.32 8.03
N VAL A 162 6.16 7.32 8.42
CA VAL A 162 5.77 8.26 9.49
C VAL A 162 4.52 9.04 9.10
N LEU A 163 4.47 9.58 7.89
CA LEU A 163 3.31 10.31 7.37
C LEU A 163 2.09 9.41 7.23
N LEU A 164 2.27 8.15 6.82
CA LEU A 164 1.20 7.18 6.75
C LEU A 164 0.62 6.89 8.14
N LEU A 165 1.48 6.69 9.14
CA LEU A 165 1.07 6.48 10.53
C LEU A 165 0.32 7.70 11.07
N LEU A 166 0.83 8.91 10.82
CA LEU A 166 0.17 10.16 11.22
C LEU A 166 -1.19 10.31 10.55
N MET A 167 -1.31 9.98 9.27
CA MET A 167 -2.59 10.00 8.56
C MET A 167 -3.60 9.02 9.17
N PHE A 168 -3.17 7.80 9.50
CA PHE A 168 -4.02 6.82 10.19
C PHE A 168 -4.46 7.30 11.58
N LEU A 169 -3.53 7.85 12.37
CA LEU A 169 -3.84 8.37 13.70
C LEU A 169 -4.79 9.58 13.63
N ALA A 170 -4.56 10.48 12.68
CA ALA A 170 -5.43 11.62 12.43
C ALA A 170 -6.85 11.18 12.03
N GLU A 171 -6.96 10.25 11.08
CA GLU A 171 -8.25 9.69 10.66
C GLU A 171 -8.99 9.04 11.83
N PHE A 172 -8.31 8.20 12.61
CA PHE A 172 -8.91 7.53 13.77
C PHE A 172 -9.35 8.53 14.85
N THR A 173 -8.54 9.56 15.11
CA THR A 173 -8.85 10.59 16.10
C THR A 173 -10.07 11.41 15.66
N VAL A 174 -10.10 11.85 14.40
CA VAL A 174 -11.24 12.58 13.84
C VAL A 174 -12.49 11.69 13.81
N ARG A 175 -12.35 10.39 13.51
CA ARG A 175 -13.45 9.42 13.55
C ARG A 175 -14.02 9.33 14.95
N ARG A 176 -13.17 9.21 15.97
CA ARG A 176 -13.59 9.15 17.37
C ARG A 176 -14.27 10.45 17.83
N MET A 177 -13.79 11.61 17.40
CA MET A 177 -14.38 12.90 17.77
C MET A 177 -15.75 13.12 17.14
N LEU A 178 -15.89 12.85 15.84
CA LEU A 178 -17.12 13.15 15.09
C LEU A 178 -18.18 12.05 15.18
N LEU A 179 -17.76 10.80 15.41
CA LEU A 179 -18.67 9.65 15.55
C LEU A 179 -18.64 9.09 16.97
N HIS A 180 -18.33 9.91 17.98
CA HIS A 180 -18.24 9.48 19.38
C HIS A 180 -19.49 8.72 19.84
N GLU A 181 -20.68 9.23 19.53
CA GLU A 181 -21.98 8.60 19.86
C GLU A 181 -22.21 7.25 19.17
N HIS A 182 -21.45 6.95 18.12
CA HIS A 182 -21.58 5.74 17.32
C HIS A 182 -20.31 4.87 17.45
N MET A 183 -19.43 5.12 18.43
CA MET A 183 -18.12 4.47 18.56
C MET A 183 -17.90 3.97 19.99
N ASP A 184 -18.33 2.74 20.27
CA ASP A 184 -18.15 2.12 21.60
C ASP A 184 -16.82 1.38 21.75
N TYR A 185 -15.90 1.48 20.79
CA TYR A 185 -14.67 0.68 20.77
C TYR A 185 -13.39 1.53 20.77
N THR A 186 -12.39 1.06 21.53
CA THR A 186 -11.07 1.70 21.64
C THR A 186 -10.18 1.32 20.43
N PHE A 187 -9.10 2.06 20.18
CA PHE A 187 -8.12 1.73 19.12
C PHE A 187 -7.64 0.27 19.18
N ALA A 188 -7.32 -0.24 20.37
CA ALA A 188 -6.92 -1.63 20.55
C ALA A 188 -8.00 -2.63 20.09
N GLU A 189 -9.26 -2.29 20.31
CA GLU A 189 -10.39 -3.12 19.93
C GLU A 189 -10.70 -3.00 18.44
N PHE A 190 -10.52 -1.81 17.85
CA PHE A 190 -10.52 -1.62 16.40
C PHE A 190 -9.48 -2.54 15.73
N ILE A 191 -8.24 -2.57 16.21
CA ILE A 191 -7.19 -3.47 15.69
C ILE A 191 -7.59 -4.94 15.87
N LYS A 192 -8.16 -5.30 17.03
CA LYS A 192 -8.63 -6.68 17.30
C LYS A 192 -9.74 -7.09 16.32
N ARG A 193 -10.69 -6.19 16.04
CA ARG A 193 -11.77 -6.42 15.05
C ARG A 193 -11.21 -6.50 13.64
N LEU A 194 -10.30 -5.61 13.25
CA LEU A 194 -9.67 -5.57 11.93
C LEU A 194 -8.92 -6.87 11.60
N ARG A 195 -8.30 -7.52 12.60
CA ARG A 195 -7.65 -8.83 12.43
C ARG A 195 -8.64 -9.95 12.05
N ASN A 196 -9.89 -9.84 12.46
CA ASN A 196 -10.92 -10.85 12.21
C ASN A 196 -11.77 -10.56 10.96
N VAL A 197 -11.51 -9.44 10.27
CA VAL A 197 -12.22 -9.06 9.05
C VAL A 197 -11.69 -9.88 7.87
N ASP A 198 -12.58 -10.53 7.13
CA ASP A 198 -12.23 -11.16 5.85
C ASP A 198 -12.10 -10.09 4.75
N PHE A 199 -10.87 -9.62 4.52
CA PHE A 199 -10.55 -8.64 3.50
C PHE A 199 -10.94 -9.08 2.07
N SER A 200 -11.10 -10.37 1.82
CA SER A 200 -11.51 -10.87 0.49
C SER A 200 -12.96 -10.53 0.14
N SER A 201 -13.77 -10.15 1.13
CA SER A 201 -15.16 -9.70 0.95
C SER A 201 -15.26 -8.23 0.53
N VAL A 202 -14.31 -7.38 0.95
CA VAL A 202 -14.26 -5.93 0.64
C VAL A 202 -14.24 -5.66 -0.87
N PHE A 203 -13.55 -6.53 -1.61
CA PHE A 203 -13.31 -6.38 -3.05
C PHE A 203 -14.32 -7.13 -3.93
N ARG A 204 -15.29 -7.83 -3.34
CA ARG A 204 -16.29 -8.64 -4.06
C ARG A 204 -17.63 -7.92 -4.33
N GLN A 205 -17.77 -6.67 -3.89
CA GLN A 205 -18.95 -5.81 -4.06
C GLN A 205 -18.69 -4.63 -5.00
#